data_AF-A0A147K0C8-F1
#
_entry.id   AF-A0A147K0C8-F1
#
_cell.length_a   1.000
_cell.length_b   1.000
_cell.length_c   1.000
_cell.angle_alpha   90.00
_cell.angle_beta   90.00
_cell.angle_gamma   90.00
#
_symmetry.space_group_name_H-M   'P 1'
#
loop_
_entity.id
_entity.type
_entity.pdbx_description
1 polymer ?
#
loop_
_entity_poly.entity_id
_entity_poly.type
_entity_poly.pdbx_seq_one_letter_code
_entity_poly.pdbx_strand_id
1 'polypeptide(L)'
;MSIPGVGYFSAVAILAEIGDISRFPDAEKLCAYAGLVPSTHESGEISVRGRITHQGSPILRWVLVQCVWSHLCHASDTGLTRFFYSVARKRGRHKAAVATARKMLKVMYVLLKEKREFRDFY
;
A
#
# COMPACT_ATOMS: atom_id res chain seq x y z
N MET A 1 12.11 -13.93 -5.44
CA MET A 1 12.69 -12.56 -5.53
C MET A 1 11.94 -11.60 -4.60
N SER A 2 12.65 -10.91 -3.70
CA SER A 2 12.07 -9.97 -2.71
C SER A 2 11.71 -8.62 -3.33
N ILE A 3 10.60 -8.02 -2.90
CA ILE A 3 10.22 -6.66 -3.31
C ILE A 3 11.29 -5.68 -2.77
N PRO A 4 12.00 -4.91 -3.61
CA PRO A 4 12.95 -3.91 -3.14
C PRO A 4 12.29 -2.98 -2.12
N GLY A 5 12.96 -2.66 -1.01
CA GLY A 5 12.38 -1.83 0.06
C GLY A 5 11.43 -2.54 1.03
N VAL A 6 11.12 -3.83 0.81
CA VAL A 6 10.44 -4.67 1.82
C VAL A 6 11.47 -5.62 2.40
N GLY A 7 11.99 -5.26 3.58
CA GLY A 7 12.90 -6.12 4.33
C GLY A 7 12.18 -7.34 4.93
N TYR A 8 12.95 -8.33 5.37
CA TYR A 8 12.42 -9.55 5.99
C TYR A 8 11.48 -9.26 7.16
N PHE A 9 11.88 -8.40 8.10
CA PHE A 9 11.06 -8.03 9.25
C PHE A 9 9.76 -7.31 8.85
N SER A 10 9.82 -6.43 7.86
CA SER A 10 8.62 -5.76 7.34
C SER A 10 7.68 -6.74 6.66
N ALA A 11 8.21 -7.71 5.91
CA ALA A 11 7.41 -8.77 5.29
C ALA A 11 6.72 -9.63 6.34
N VAL A 12 7.45 -10.04 7.40
CA VAL A 12 6.89 -10.82 8.52
C VAL A 12 5.82 -10.03 9.26
N ALA A 13 6.06 -8.75 9.55
CA ALA A 13 5.06 -7.88 10.20
C ALA A 13 3.80 -7.73 9.34
N ILE A 14 3.94 -7.53 8.03
CA ILE A 14 2.81 -7.46 7.10
C ILE A 14 2.05 -8.79 7.09
N LEU A 15 2.73 -9.93 7.00
CA LEU A 15 2.11 -11.26 7.04
C LEU A 15 1.41 -11.53 8.37
N ALA A 16 2.00 -11.14 9.50
CA ALA A 16 1.40 -11.30 10.83
C ALA A 16 0.13 -10.46 10.98
N GLU A 17 0.12 -9.23 10.47
CA GLU A 17 -1.04 -8.33 10.50
C GLU A 17 -2.16 -8.77 9.54
N ILE A 18 -1.80 -9.30 8.36
CA ILE A 18 -2.78 -9.79 7.38
C ILE A 18 -3.35 -11.14 7.84
N GLY A 19 -2.51 -12.03 8.36
CA GLY A 19 -2.85 -13.42 8.65
C GLY A 19 -3.22 -14.16 7.36
N ASP A 20 -4.44 -14.69 7.31
CA ASP A 20 -4.94 -15.37 6.12
C ASP A 20 -5.46 -14.37 5.08
N ILE A 21 -4.81 -14.34 3.91
CA ILE A 21 -5.19 -13.51 2.76
C ILE A 21 -6.60 -13.84 2.24
N SER A 22 -7.10 -15.07 2.49
CA SER A 22 -8.42 -15.54 2.05
C SER A 22 -9.57 -14.78 2.72
N ARG A 23 -9.34 -14.16 3.88
CA ARG A 23 -10.31 -13.27 4.55
C ARG A 23 -10.67 -12.04 3.72
N PHE A 24 -9.83 -11.65 2.77
CA PHE A 24 -10.03 -10.46 1.96
C PHE A 24 -10.48 -10.84 0.55
N PRO A 25 -11.76 -10.58 0.19
CA PRO A 25 -12.26 -10.92 -1.14
C PRO A 25 -11.53 -10.13 -2.24
N ASP A 26 -11.12 -8.90 -1.92
CA ASP A 26 -10.46 -7.97 -2.83
C ASP A 26 -9.30 -7.20 -2.20
N ALA A 27 -8.33 -6.81 -3.05
CA ALA A 27 -7.21 -5.96 -2.66
C ALA A 27 -7.66 -4.60 -2.08
N GLU A 28 -8.83 -4.12 -2.51
CA GLU A 28 -9.45 -2.88 -2.01
C GLU A 28 -9.83 -3.00 -0.53
N LYS A 29 -10.39 -4.15 -0.12
CA LYS A 29 -10.75 -4.44 1.28
C LYS A 29 -9.50 -4.56 2.14
N LEU A 30 -8.44 -5.17 1.62
CA LEU A 30 -7.15 -5.20 2.31
C LEU A 30 -6.57 -3.79 2.50
N CYS A 31 -6.63 -2.94 1.45
CA CYS A 31 -6.17 -1.56 1.55
C CYS A 31 -7.00 -0.73 2.54
N ALA A 32 -8.31 -0.98 2.62
CA ALA A 32 -9.19 -0.35 3.61
C ALA A 32 -8.84 -0.84 5.04
N TYR A 33 -8.56 -2.13 5.22
CA TYR A 33 -8.09 -2.70 6.48
C TYR A 33 -6.74 -2.15 6.93
N ALA A 34 -5.82 -1.87 6.00
CA ALA A 34 -4.58 -1.15 6.32
C ALA A 34 -4.81 0.36 6.60
N GLY A 35 -6.01 0.88 6.34
CA GLY A 35 -6.31 2.32 6.37
C GLY A 35 -5.43 3.11 5.41
N LEU A 36 -5.14 2.56 4.23
CA LEU A 36 -4.44 3.22 3.12
C LEU A 36 -5.41 3.82 2.09
N VAL A 37 -6.70 3.64 2.32
CA VAL A 37 -7.77 4.22 1.51
C VAL A 37 -8.29 5.47 2.23
N PRO A 38 -8.40 6.63 1.55
CA PRO A 38 -9.10 7.78 2.13
C PRO A 38 -10.56 7.37 2.39
N SER A 39 -11.13 7.73 3.54
CA SER A 39 -12.55 7.51 3.81
C SER A 39 -13.34 8.04 2.62
N THR A 40 -14.17 7.22 1.99
CA THR A 40 -15.08 7.71 0.95
C THR A 40 -16.46 7.67 1.58
N HIS A 41 -16.95 8.83 2.01
CA HIS A 41 -18.35 8.97 2.40
C HIS A 41 -19.12 9.20 1.10
N GLU A 42 -19.86 8.17 0.66
CA GLU A 42 -20.84 8.31 -0.40
C GLU A 42 -22.22 8.41 0.24
N SER A 43 -22.75 9.62 0.30
CA SER A 43 -24.17 9.87 0.61
C SER A 43 -24.83 10.40 -0.67
N GLY A 44 -25.47 9.49 -1.42
CA GLY A 44 -26.42 9.79 -2.50
C GLY A 44 -25.83 10.38 -3.79
N GLU A 45 -25.35 11.63 -3.75
CA GLU A 45 -25.00 12.42 -4.96
C GLU A 45 -23.61 13.07 -4.92
N ILE A 46 -22.86 12.95 -3.82
CA ILE A 46 -21.55 13.60 -3.67
C ILE A 46 -20.54 12.60 -3.12
N SER A 47 -19.54 12.25 -3.93
CA SER A 47 -18.41 11.41 -3.52
C SER A 47 -17.35 12.25 -2.80
N VAL A 48 -17.51 12.43 -1.49
CA VAL A 48 -16.52 13.15 -0.67
C VAL A 48 -15.45 12.15 -0.21
N ARG A 49 -14.24 12.26 -0.79
CA ARG A 49 -13.02 11.60 -0.26
C ARG A 49 -12.58 12.33 1.02
N GLY A 50 -13.03 11.85 2.17
CA GLY A 50 -12.64 12.26 3.51
C GLY A 50 -11.25 11.78 3.97
N ARG A 51 -10.95 12.03 5.26
CA ARG A 51 -9.70 11.66 5.93
C ARG A 51 -9.53 10.14 6.06
N ILE A 52 -8.32 9.66 6.33
CA ILE A 52 -8.04 8.24 6.58
C ILE A 52 -8.97 7.74 7.70
N THR A 53 -9.72 6.65 7.44
CA THR A 53 -10.46 5.98 8.49
C THR A 53 -9.46 5.36 9.47
N HIS A 54 -9.49 5.79 10.75
CA HIS A 54 -8.71 5.19 11.83
C HIS A 54 -9.16 3.75 12.19
N GLN A 55 -10.03 3.16 11.38
CA GLN A 55 -10.58 1.80 11.52
C GLN A 55 -9.61 0.70 11.05
N GLY A 56 -8.51 1.06 10.38
CA GLY A 56 -7.51 0.11 9.91
C GLY A 56 -6.28 -0.01 10.81
N SER A 57 -5.59 -1.16 10.76
CA SER A 57 -4.40 -1.44 11.58
C SER A 57 -3.35 -0.32 11.44
N PRO A 58 -3.06 0.44 12.52
CA PRO A 58 -2.08 1.52 12.49
C PRO A 58 -0.65 0.99 12.28
N ILE A 59 -0.37 -0.23 12.78
CA ILE A 59 0.92 -0.90 12.61
C ILE A 59 1.14 -1.23 11.15
N LEU A 60 0.16 -1.88 10.50
CA LEU A 60 0.25 -2.25 9.10
C LEU A 60 0.47 -1.01 8.20
N ARG A 61 -0.25 0.08 8.48
CA ARG A 61 -0.06 1.36 7.77
C ARG A 61 1.35 1.91 7.93
N TRP A 62 1.85 1.93 9.17
CA TRP A 62 3.17 2.46 9.47
C TRP A 62 4.26 1.64 8.77
N VAL A 63 4.22 0.31 8.88
CA VAL A 63 5.17 -0.60 8.21
C VAL A 63 5.17 -0.37 6.70
N LEU A 64 3.99 -0.31 6.07
CA LEU A 64 3.89 -0.09 4.61
C LEU A 64 4.46 1.26 4.18
N VAL A 65 4.24 2.33 4.96
CA VAL A 65 4.84 3.63 4.68
C VAL A 65 6.37 3.59 4.84
N GLN A 66 6.90 2.90 5.86
CA GLN A 66 8.35 2.71 6.00
C GLN A 66 8.94 1.92 4.84
N CYS A 67 8.26 0.87 4.36
CA CYS A 67 8.67 0.12 3.18
C CYS A 67 8.74 1.00 1.93
N VAL A 68 7.80 1.94 1.76
CA VAL A 68 7.84 2.90 0.64
C VAL A 68 9.06 3.82 0.75
N TRP A 69 9.35 4.36 1.92
CA TRP A 69 10.55 5.20 2.10
C TRP A 69 11.84 4.42 1.85
N SER A 70 11.93 3.20 2.35
CA SER A 70 13.05 2.30 2.07
C SER A 70 13.16 1.98 0.57
N HIS A 71 12.04 1.71 -0.11
CA HIS A 71 12.00 1.48 -1.56
C HIS A 71 12.54 2.69 -2.33
N LEU A 72 12.15 3.91 -1.97
CA LEU A 72 12.62 5.13 -2.61
C LEU A 72 14.14 5.35 -2.44
N CYS A 73 14.72 4.88 -1.33
CA CYS A 73 16.16 4.97 -1.08
C CYS A 73 16.96 3.90 -1.86
N HIS A 74 16.38 2.73 -2.11
CA HIS A 74 17.11 1.59 -2.71
C HIS A 74 16.79 1.36 -4.20
N ALA A 75 15.66 1.84 -4.71
CA ALA A 75 15.16 1.56 -6.04
C ALA A 75 14.66 2.84 -6.73
N SER A 76 15.57 3.56 -7.40
CA SER A 76 15.30 4.85 -8.02
C SER A 76 14.59 4.76 -9.39
N ASP A 77 14.70 3.63 -10.11
CA ASP A 77 14.17 3.50 -11.49
C ASP A 77 13.03 2.48 -11.64
N THR A 78 12.18 2.34 -10.62
CA THR A 78 10.99 1.48 -10.67
C THR A 78 9.73 2.26 -11.03
N GLY A 79 8.72 1.54 -11.54
CA GLY A 79 7.38 2.10 -11.80
C GLY A 79 6.71 2.69 -10.55
N LEU A 80 7.02 2.14 -9.36
CA LEU A 80 6.56 2.68 -8.07
C LEU A 80 7.18 4.03 -7.74
N THR A 81 8.48 4.20 -7.98
CA THR A 81 9.18 5.47 -7.72
C THR A 81 8.68 6.58 -8.64
N ARG A 82 8.46 6.28 -9.93
CA ARG A 82 7.83 7.23 -10.87
C ARG A 82 6.42 7.62 -10.42
N PHE A 83 5.63 6.64 -9.97
CA PHE A 83 4.30 6.90 -9.44
C PHE A 83 4.35 7.82 -8.22
N PHE A 84 5.26 7.56 -7.27
CA PHE A 84 5.45 8.41 -6.09
C PHE A 84 5.72 9.86 -6.47
N TYR A 85 6.71 10.12 -7.34
CA TYR A 85 7.05 11.48 -7.75
C TYR A 85 5.91 12.18 -8.49
N SER A 86 5.16 11.45 -9.33
CA SER A 86 3.99 12.00 -10.04
C SER A 86 2.90 12.50 -9.09
N VAL A 87 2.65 11.77 -7.99
CA VAL A 87 1.65 12.14 -6.97
C VAL A 87 2.22 13.21 -6.05
N ALA A 88 3.51 13.11 -5.69
CA ALA A 88 4.18 14.07 -4.80
C ALA A 88 4.16 15.48 -5.40
N ARG A 89 4.35 15.60 -6.71
CA ARG A 89 4.27 16.88 -7.44
C ARG A 89 2.90 17.55 -7.35
N LYS A 90 1.81 16.77 -7.27
CA LYS A 90 0.43 17.30 -7.27
C LYS A 90 -0.17 17.48 -5.88
N ARG A 91 0.18 16.61 -4.93
CA ARG A 91 -0.52 16.49 -3.63
C ARG A 91 0.41 16.51 -2.41
N GLY A 92 1.72 16.58 -2.60
CA GLY A 92 2.73 16.56 -1.53
C GLY A 92 3.23 15.17 -1.15
N ARG A 93 4.42 15.13 -0.52
CA ARG A 93 5.18 13.90 -0.24
C ARG A 93 4.44 12.90 0.66
N HIS A 94 3.81 13.37 1.74
CA HIS A 94 3.09 12.48 2.67
C HIS A 94 1.89 11.79 2.01
N LYS A 95 1.12 12.52 1.20
CA LYS A 95 -0.01 11.93 0.45
C LYS A 95 0.48 10.96 -0.63
N ALA A 96 1.62 11.26 -1.25
CA ALA A 96 2.25 10.36 -2.21
C ALA A 96 2.73 9.07 -1.55
N ALA A 97 3.34 9.13 -0.35
CA ALA A 97 3.79 7.94 0.37
C ALA A 97 2.63 6.98 0.66
N VAL A 98 1.49 7.51 1.12
CA VAL A 98 0.28 6.70 1.37
C VAL A 98 -0.29 6.12 0.07
N ALA A 99 -0.32 6.91 -1.02
CA ALA A 99 -0.80 6.42 -2.31
C ALA A 99 0.10 5.31 -2.88
N THR A 100 1.42 5.45 -2.76
CA THR A 100 2.39 4.44 -3.19
C THR A 100 2.29 3.19 -2.31
N ALA A 101 2.10 3.34 -1.00
CA ALA A 101 1.87 2.23 -0.10
C ALA A 101 0.60 1.44 -0.48
N ARG A 102 -0.48 2.13 -0.88
CA ARG A 102 -1.69 1.49 -1.40
C ARG A 102 -1.39 0.68 -2.67
N LYS A 103 -0.60 1.23 -3.61
CA LYS A 103 -0.23 0.52 -4.84
C LYS A 103 0.62 -0.71 -4.53
N MET A 104 1.60 -0.56 -3.65
CA MET A 104 2.48 -1.64 -3.20
C MET A 104 1.68 -2.78 -2.54
N LEU A 105 0.72 -2.44 -1.67
CA LEU A 105 -0.15 -3.42 -1.01
C LEU A 105 -1.07 -4.16 -2.00
N LYS A 106 -1.56 -3.50 -3.05
CA LYS A 106 -2.29 -4.18 -4.13
C LYS A 106 -1.43 -5.21 -4.85
N VAL A 107 -0.16 -4.87 -5.15
CA VAL A 107 0.78 -5.81 -5.74
C VAL A 107 1.03 -6.98 -4.80
N MET A 108 1.30 -6.72 -3.52
CA MET A 108 1.46 -7.76 -2.50
C MET A 108 0.24 -8.69 -2.41
N TYR A 109 -0.98 -8.16 -2.46
CA TYR A 109 -2.19 -8.99 -2.45
C TYR A 109 -2.25 -9.95 -3.64
N VAL A 110 -1.95 -9.47 -4.85
CA VAL A 110 -1.95 -10.31 -6.06
C VAL A 110 -0.86 -11.38 -5.95
N LEU A 111 0.34 -11.02 -5.48
CA LEU A 111 1.43 -11.97 -5.30
C LEU A 111 1.10 -13.06 -4.28
N LEU A 112 0.50 -12.68 -3.15
CA LEU A 112 0.08 -13.62 -2.11
C LEU A 112 -1.06 -14.54 -2.58
N LYS A 113 -2.02 -14.00 -3.34
CA LYS A 113 -3.16 -14.76 -3.88
C LYS A 113 -2.74 -15.70 -5.01
N GLU A 114 -1.85 -15.27 -5.90
CA GLU A 114 -1.38 -16.06 -7.03
C GLU A 114 -0.17 -16.97 -6.68
N LYS A 115 0.39 -16.86 -5.46
CA LYS A 115 1.66 -17.50 -5.06
C LYS A 115 2.80 -17.23 -6.05
N ARG A 116 2.81 -16.05 -6.69
CA ARG A 116 3.80 -15.67 -7.71
C ARG A 116 4.88 -14.77 -7.11
N GLU A 117 6.07 -14.80 -7.72
CA GLU A 117 7.18 -13.92 -7.36
C GLU A 117 6.96 -12.50 -7.92
N PHE A 118 7.46 -11.48 -7.20
CA PHE A 118 7.40 -10.08 -7.63
C PHE A 118 8.09 -9.89 -8.99
N ARG A 119 7.37 -9.32 -9.97
CA ARG A 119 7.93 -8.82 -11.23
C ARG A 119 7.82 -7.30 -11.27
N ASP A 120 8.91 -6.65 -11.63
CA ASP A 120 9.13 -5.19 -11.58
C ASP A 120 8.29 -4.37 -12.58
N PHE A 121 7.31 -5.00 -13.25
CA PHE A 121 6.48 -4.41 -14.30
C PHE A 121 5.16 -3.78 -13.79
N TYR A 122 4.92 -3.72 -12.47
CA TYR A 122 3.65 -3.22 -11.87
C TYR A 122 3.71 -1.79 -11.30
#